data_AF-A0A679INW1-F1
#
_entry.id   AF-A0A679INW1-F1
#
_cell.length_a   1.000
_cell.length_b   1.000
_cell.length_c   1.000
_cell.angle_alpha   90.00
_cell.angle_beta   90.00
_cell.angle_gamma   90.00
#
_symmetry.space_group_name_H-M   'P 1'
#
loop_
_entity.id
_entity.type
_entity.pdbx_description
1 polymer ?
#
loop_
_entity_poly.entity_id
_entity_poly.type
_entity_poly.pdbx_seq_one_letter_code
_entity_poly.pdbx_strand_id
1 'polypeptide(L)'
;MDFSDLSRRTGIDIPPLLAHLLAAGQPELASFSDFEWIDTAEAASTLDEWLDAKWQDGRRFLPFAQSGAGDAYCLAPLEDGSVGVALVWHDADESRIDHASFSDFVCAKLLQTFADLSWLEEADLAEEEMAERVVADVAAVTAFMDAETAAWLQALSRLPIEQRPYRTGPRARPEPVLSLIPQDRMEEELQRFERQHAEPFPVKARWDIGE
;
A
#
# COMPACT_ATOMS: atom_id res chain seq x y z
N MET A 1 -4.20 -20.32 13.05
CA MET A 1 -3.06 -19.42 12.84
C MET A 1 -3.67 -18.11 12.41
N ASP A 2 -3.35 -17.01 13.08
CA ASP A 2 -3.80 -15.66 12.70
C ASP A 2 -2.62 -14.71 12.46
N PHE A 3 -2.89 -13.44 12.14
CA PHE A 3 -1.81 -12.46 11.96
C PHE A 3 -1.00 -12.20 13.24
N SER A 4 -1.57 -12.41 14.43
CA SER A 4 -0.82 -12.32 15.69
C SER A 4 0.18 -13.45 15.84
N ASP A 5 -0.15 -14.65 15.34
CA ASP A 5 0.81 -15.76 15.24
C ASP A 5 1.96 -15.42 14.28
N LEU A 6 1.65 -14.84 13.11
CA LEU A 6 2.68 -14.44 12.14
C LEU A 6 3.55 -13.29 12.65
N SER A 7 2.97 -12.33 13.36
CA SER A 7 3.69 -11.26 14.07
C SER A 7 4.69 -11.84 15.08
N ARG A 8 4.27 -12.82 15.90
CA ARG A 8 5.18 -13.51 16.83
C ARG A 8 6.27 -14.31 16.11
N ARG A 9 5.92 -14.99 15.02
CA ARG A 9 6.87 -15.78 14.21
C ARG A 9 7.97 -14.89 13.61
N THR A 10 7.58 -13.76 13.04
CA THR A 10 8.48 -12.83 12.37
C THR A 10 9.16 -11.86 13.35
N GLY A 11 8.59 -11.68 14.54
CA GLY A 11 9.00 -10.67 15.51
C GLY A 11 8.82 -9.25 14.97
N ILE A 12 7.76 -9.03 14.18
CA ILE A 12 7.35 -7.74 13.62
C ILE A 12 5.99 -7.40 14.23
N ASP A 13 5.91 -6.26 14.92
CA ASP A 13 4.67 -5.80 15.51
C ASP A 13 3.73 -5.25 14.43
N ILE A 14 2.45 -5.61 14.52
CA ILE A 14 1.43 -5.11 13.59
C ILE A 14 1.03 -3.69 14.03
N PRO A 15 1.15 -2.68 13.16
CA PRO A 15 0.75 -1.31 13.48
C PRO A 15 -0.74 -1.23 13.84
N PRO A 16 -1.15 -0.35 14.79
CA PRO A 16 -2.52 -0.27 15.27
C PRO A 16 -3.58 -0.12 14.17
N LEU A 17 -3.32 0.72 13.17
CA LEU A 17 -4.23 0.92 12.04
C LEU A 17 -4.45 -0.39 11.28
N LEU A 18 -3.38 -1.10 10.89
CA LEU A 18 -3.49 -2.38 10.21
C LEU A 18 -4.21 -3.42 11.09
N ALA A 19 -3.89 -3.48 12.39
CA ALA A 19 -4.56 -4.39 13.31
C ALA A 19 -6.08 -4.17 13.35
N HIS A 20 -6.53 -2.90 13.33
CA HIS A 20 -7.95 -2.57 13.24
C HIS A 20 -8.58 -3.00 11.92
N LEU A 21 -7.91 -2.77 10.78
CA LEU A 21 -8.41 -3.18 9.46
C LEU A 21 -8.53 -4.71 9.33
N LEU A 22 -7.53 -5.45 9.81
CA LEU A 22 -7.55 -6.91 9.85
C LEU A 22 -8.68 -7.42 10.75
N ALA A 23 -8.87 -6.83 11.94
CA ALA A 23 -9.93 -7.21 12.87
C ALA A 23 -11.34 -6.86 12.37
N ALA A 24 -11.47 -5.81 11.55
CA ALA A 24 -12.71 -5.41 10.90
C ALA A 24 -13.08 -6.29 9.70
N GLY A 25 -12.26 -7.30 9.38
CA GLY A 25 -12.49 -8.22 8.27
C GLY A 25 -11.98 -7.72 6.93
N GLN A 26 -10.93 -6.89 6.92
CA GLN A 26 -10.27 -6.35 5.71
C GLN A 26 -11.26 -5.60 4.81
N PRO A 27 -11.46 -4.28 5.01
CA PRO A 27 -12.36 -3.53 4.14
C PRO A 27 -11.89 -3.63 2.70
N GLU A 28 -12.81 -3.55 1.75
CA GLU A 28 -12.50 -3.86 0.35
C GLU A 28 -11.37 -3.01 -0.24
N LEU A 29 -11.30 -1.72 0.14
CA LEU A 29 -10.31 -0.78 -0.40
C LEU A 29 -10.29 -0.77 -1.94
N ALA A 30 -11.47 -0.82 -2.55
CA ALA A 30 -11.64 -1.02 -3.99
C ALA A 30 -11.01 0.09 -4.84
N SER A 31 -10.81 1.28 -4.27
CA SER A 31 -10.17 2.41 -4.91
C SER A 31 -8.64 2.36 -4.87
N PHE A 32 -8.04 1.42 -4.13
CA PHE A 32 -6.60 1.23 -4.13
C PHE A 32 -6.19 0.48 -5.39
N SER A 33 -5.41 1.13 -6.24
CA SER A 33 -4.82 0.48 -7.41
C SER A 33 -3.79 -0.55 -6.99
N ASP A 34 -3.86 -1.70 -7.68
CA ASP A 34 -2.88 -2.78 -7.57
C ASP A 34 -2.61 -3.22 -6.12
N PHE A 35 -3.70 -3.49 -5.40
CA PHE A 35 -3.69 -3.87 -3.99
C PHE A 35 -4.78 -4.90 -3.71
N GLU A 36 -4.37 -6.04 -3.16
CA GLU A 36 -5.26 -7.12 -2.74
C GLU A 36 -4.88 -7.54 -1.33
N TRP A 37 -5.85 -7.55 -0.41
CA TRP A 37 -5.64 -8.18 0.88
C TRP A 37 -5.33 -9.66 0.71
N ILE A 38 -4.37 -10.16 1.47
CA ILE A 38 -4.12 -11.59 1.57
C ILE A 38 -4.60 -12.09 2.94
N ASP A 39 -5.07 -13.32 2.97
CA ASP A 39 -5.41 -13.97 4.22
C ASP A 39 -4.17 -14.49 4.96
N THR A 40 -4.39 -15.01 6.16
CA THR A 40 -3.29 -15.51 7.01
C THR A 40 -2.59 -16.75 6.43
N ALA A 41 -3.27 -17.55 5.62
CA ALA A 41 -2.70 -18.73 4.98
C ALA A 41 -1.83 -18.32 3.78
N GLU A 42 -2.28 -17.36 2.99
CA GLU A 42 -1.52 -16.75 1.89
C GLU A 42 -0.27 -16.03 2.41
N ALA A 43 -0.39 -15.25 3.49
CA ALA A 43 0.76 -14.62 4.15
C ALA A 43 1.76 -15.67 4.69
N ALA A 44 1.27 -16.76 5.28
CA ALA A 44 2.13 -17.85 5.76
C ALA A 44 2.85 -18.58 4.61
N SER A 45 2.15 -18.87 3.51
CA SER A 45 2.71 -19.48 2.30
C SER A 45 3.77 -18.57 1.68
N THR A 46 3.52 -17.26 1.57
CA THR A 46 4.49 -16.28 1.06
C THR A 46 5.77 -16.27 1.91
N LEU A 47 5.64 -16.35 3.24
CA LEU A 47 6.80 -16.48 4.13
C LEU A 47 7.55 -17.78 3.89
N ASP A 48 6.85 -18.92 3.91
CA ASP A 48 7.48 -20.24 3.81
C ASP A 48 8.20 -20.47 2.48
N GLU A 49 7.61 -19.96 1.39
CA GLU A 49 8.07 -20.18 0.03
C GLU A 49 9.09 -19.14 -0.43
N TRP A 50 9.09 -17.95 0.15
CA TRP A 50 9.90 -16.85 -0.36
C TRP A 50 10.52 -15.95 0.71
N LEU A 51 9.69 -15.34 1.56
CA LEU A 51 10.10 -14.20 2.39
C LEU A 51 10.61 -14.58 3.78
N ASP A 52 10.90 -15.86 4.02
CA ASP A 52 11.54 -16.28 5.26
C ASP A 52 12.95 -15.67 5.40
N ALA A 53 13.28 -15.22 6.61
CA ALA A 53 14.55 -14.56 6.90
C ALA A 53 15.78 -15.43 6.60
N LYS A 54 15.64 -16.77 6.63
CA LYS A 54 16.74 -17.69 6.26
C LYS A 54 17.15 -17.52 4.79
N TRP A 55 16.23 -17.08 3.94
CA TRP A 55 16.45 -16.84 2.52
C TRP A 55 16.89 -15.41 2.27
N GLN A 56 16.29 -14.45 2.96
CA GLN A 56 16.46 -13.01 2.72
C GLN A 56 17.59 -12.38 3.54
N ASP A 57 18.71 -13.09 3.73
CA ASP A 57 19.90 -12.63 4.45
C ASP A 57 19.60 -12.06 5.85
N GLY A 58 18.67 -12.71 6.56
CA GLY A 58 18.22 -12.32 7.90
C GLY A 58 17.18 -11.21 7.93
N ARG A 59 16.83 -10.61 6.79
CA ARG A 59 15.76 -9.61 6.70
C ARG A 59 14.42 -10.27 6.97
N ARG A 60 13.58 -9.58 7.74
CA ARG A 60 12.29 -10.10 8.19
C ARG A 60 11.18 -9.31 7.53
N PHE A 61 10.16 -10.01 7.07
CA PHE A 61 8.97 -9.45 6.48
C PHE A 61 7.73 -10.03 7.15
N LEU A 62 6.65 -9.27 7.14
CA LEU A 62 5.31 -9.77 7.46
C LEU A 62 4.36 -9.30 6.33
N PRO A 63 4.07 -10.17 5.36
CA PRO A 63 3.14 -9.88 4.26
C PRO A 63 1.74 -9.61 4.79
N PHE A 64 1.05 -8.62 4.23
CA PHE A 64 -0.34 -8.30 4.57
C PHE A 64 -1.24 -8.05 3.35
N ALA A 65 -0.66 -7.85 2.17
CA ALA A 65 -1.36 -7.70 0.90
C ALA A 65 -0.40 -8.06 -0.25
N GLN A 66 -0.94 -8.11 -1.47
CA GLN A 66 -0.16 -8.30 -2.70
C GLN A 66 -0.61 -7.34 -3.81
N SER A 67 0.25 -7.14 -4.81
CA SER A 67 -0.14 -6.58 -6.10
C SER A 67 -0.83 -7.65 -6.96
N GLY A 68 -1.54 -7.24 -8.01
CA GLY A 68 -2.09 -8.16 -9.02
C GLY A 68 -1.01 -8.91 -9.81
N ALA A 69 0.24 -8.44 -9.76
CA ALA A 69 1.40 -9.14 -10.30
C ALA A 69 2.05 -10.14 -9.31
N GLY A 70 1.59 -10.19 -8.05
CA GLY A 70 2.10 -11.10 -7.02
C GLY A 70 3.28 -10.56 -6.21
N ASP A 71 3.57 -9.26 -6.29
CA ASP A 71 4.52 -8.58 -5.39
C ASP A 71 3.90 -8.45 -4.00
N ALA A 72 4.71 -8.60 -2.95
CA ALA A 72 4.19 -8.66 -1.58
C ALA A 72 4.30 -7.30 -0.89
N TYR A 73 3.17 -6.72 -0.48
CA TYR A 73 3.16 -5.62 0.49
C TYR A 73 3.47 -6.19 1.88
N CYS A 74 4.58 -5.75 2.45
CA CYS A 74 5.12 -6.28 3.69
C CYS A 74 5.36 -5.19 4.72
N LEU A 75 5.09 -5.51 5.99
CA LEU A 75 5.72 -4.82 7.10
C LEU A 75 7.20 -5.25 7.19
N ALA A 76 8.09 -4.30 7.44
CA ALA A 76 9.52 -4.54 7.59
C ALA A 76 10.12 -3.69 8.72
N PRO A 77 11.02 -4.24 9.56
CA PRO A 77 11.71 -3.45 10.58
C PRO A 77 12.59 -2.36 9.98
N LEU A 78 12.54 -1.18 10.57
CA LEU A 78 13.47 -0.07 10.35
C LEU A 78 14.62 -0.13 11.37
N GLU A 79 15.69 0.61 11.09
CA GLU A 79 16.91 0.62 11.93
C GLU A 79 16.67 1.14 13.36
N ASP A 80 15.69 2.03 13.52
CA ASP A 80 15.28 2.59 14.81
C ASP A 80 14.34 1.66 15.60
N GLY A 81 14.04 0.48 15.07
CA GLY A 81 13.14 -0.51 15.67
C GLY A 81 11.67 -0.27 15.39
N SER A 82 11.30 0.80 14.66
CA SER A 82 9.94 0.97 14.14
C SER A 82 9.68 0.05 12.95
N VAL A 83 8.44 0.06 12.42
CA VAL A 83 8.00 -0.80 11.33
C VAL A 83 7.50 0.04 10.18
N GLY A 84 8.15 -0.09 9.03
CA GLY A 84 7.74 0.53 7.77
C GLY A 84 7.01 -0.43 6.85
N VAL A 85 6.62 0.07 5.68
CA VAL A 85 5.99 -0.72 4.61
C VAL A 85 6.89 -0.76 3.39
N ALA A 86 7.07 -1.96 2.84
CA ALA A 86 7.77 -2.23 1.59
C ALA A 86 6.82 -2.92 0.61
N LEU A 87 6.90 -2.56 -0.67
CA LEU A 87 6.49 -3.45 -1.75
C LEU A 87 7.70 -4.29 -2.14
N VAL A 88 7.62 -5.58 -1.86
CA VAL A 88 8.69 -6.54 -2.13
C VAL A 88 8.45 -7.16 -3.49
N TRP A 89 9.30 -6.79 -4.45
CA TRP A 89 9.19 -7.21 -5.84
C TRP A 89 9.63 -8.66 -6.02
N HIS A 90 8.85 -9.44 -6.76
CA HIS A 90 9.15 -10.85 -6.97
C HIS A 90 10.18 -11.10 -8.08
N ASP A 91 10.32 -10.15 -9.01
CA ASP A 91 11.15 -10.24 -10.22
C ASP A 91 12.23 -9.16 -10.34
N ALA A 92 12.32 -8.25 -9.37
CA ALA A 92 13.36 -7.23 -9.32
C ALA A 92 14.45 -7.60 -8.29
N ASP A 93 15.69 -7.24 -8.61
CA ASP A 93 16.85 -7.53 -7.75
C ASP A 93 16.78 -6.82 -6.39
N GLU A 94 16.09 -5.67 -6.33
CA GLU A 94 16.06 -4.80 -5.17
C GLU A 94 14.65 -4.30 -4.85
N SER A 95 14.36 -4.15 -3.57
CA SER A 95 13.15 -3.51 -3.04
C SER A 95 13.52 -2.40 -2.05
N ARG A 96 12.51 -1.60 -1.64
CA ARG A 96 12.67 -0.49 -0.70
C ARG A 96 11.59 -0.53 0.37
N ILE A 97 11.90 0.02 1.54
CA ILE A 97 10.88 0.35 2.55
C ILE A 97 10.52 1.82 2.27
N ASP A 98 9.49 2.05 1.46
CA ASP A 98 9.13 3.36 0.95
C ASP A 98 8.36 4.21 1.96
N HIS A 99 7.69 3.58 2.93
CA HIS A 99 6.89 4.27 3.94
C HIS A 99 7.40 3.97 5.35
N ALA A 100 7.50 5.01 6.18
CA ALA A 100 7.99 4.88 7.56
C ALA A 100 6.96 4.25 8.51
N SER A 101 5.69 4.22 8.12
CA SER A 101 4.61 3.58 8.86
C SER A 101 3.51 3.07 7.93
N PHE A 102 2.63 2.21 8.45
CA PHE A 102 1.43 1.78 7.72
C PHE A 102 0.45 2.92 7.47
N SER A 103 0.37 3.92 8.37
CA SER A 103 -0.45 5.11 8.14
C SER A 103 0.06 5.94 6.97
N ASP A 104 1.38 6.09 6.83
CA ASP A 104 1.98 6.80 5.70
C ASP A 104 1.70 6.09 4.38
N PHE A 105 1.79 4.75 4.36
CA PHE A 105 1.42 3.93 3.21
C PHE A 105 -0.05 4.16 2.79
N VAL A 106 -0.98 4.15 3.75
CA VAL A 106 -2.41 4.41 3.48
C VAL A 106 -2.63 5.82 2.93
N CYS A 107 -1.99 6.83 3.53
CA CYS A 107 -2.05 8.21 3.02
C CYS A 107 -1.53 8.31 1.58
N ALA A 108 -0.40 7.67 1.29
CA ALA A 108 0.21 7.67 -0.04
C ALA A 108 -0.69 6.98 -1.06
N LYS A 109 -1.23 5.79 -0.74
CA LYS A 109 -2.19 5.07 -1.62
C LYS A 109 -3.43 5.89 -1.90
N LEU A 110 -4.01 6.54 -0.88
CA LEU A 110 -5.16 7.43 -1.08
C LEU A 110 -4.83 8.65 -1.95
N LEU A 111 -3.67 9.28 -1.76
CA LEU A 111 -3.25 10.39 -2.62
C LEU A 111 -3.09 9.96 -4.08
N GLN A 112 -2.54 8.77 -4.32
CA GLN A 112 -2.42 8.18 -5.66
C GLN A 112 -3.81 7.96 -6.28
N THR A 113 -4.73 7.33 -5.54
CA THR A 113 -6.15 7.20 -5.94
C THR A 113 -6.79 8.55 -6.25
N PHE A 114 -6.56 9.57 -5.41
CA PHE A 114 -7.16 10.89 -5.63
C PHE A 114 -6.61 11.58 -6.89
N ALA A 115 -5.41 11.25 -7.34
CA ALA A 115 -4.80 11.83 -8.53
C ALA A 115 -5.13 11.05 -9.81
N ASP A 116 -5.52 9.78 -9.69
CA ASP A 116 -5.82 8.90 -10.81
C ASP A 116 -6.88 7.85 -10.42
N LEU A 117 -8.10 8.05 -10.93
CA LEU A 117 -9.24 7.15 -10.73
C LEU A 117 -9.42 6.15 -11.88
N SER A 118 -8.47 6.06 -12.82
CA SER A 118 -8.58 5.17 -14.00
C SER A 118 -8.84 3.71 -13.62
N TRP A 119 -8.30 3.25 -12.49
CA TRP A 119 -8.57 1.92 -11.94
C TRP A 119 -10.06 1.64 -11.67
N LEU A 120 -10.81 2.66 -11.23
CA LEU A 120 -12.25 2.56 -11.01
C LEU A 120 -13.04 2.70 -12.30
N GLU A 121 -12.51 3.44 -13.28
CA GLU A 121 -13.11 3.57 -14.61
C GLU A 121 -13.05 2.23 -15.37
N GLU A 122 -11.98 1.45 -15.21
CA GLU A 122 -11.87 0.09 -15.78
C GLU A 122 -12.97 -0.87 -15.30
N ALA A 123 -13.62 -0.55 -14.17
CA ALA A 123 -14.77 -1.29 -13.65
C ALA A 123 -16.12 -0.82 -14.23
N ASP A 124 -16.13 0.00 -15.28
CA ASP A 124 -17.33 0.56 -15.95
C ASP A 124 -18.26 1.32 -14.98
N LEU A 125 -17.71 1.94 -13.93
CA LEU A 125 -18.48 2.65 -12.91
C LEU A 125 -18.88 4.06 -13.36
N ALA A 126 -20.05 4.52 -12.90
CA ALA A 126 -20.43 5.92 -13.05
C ALA A 126 -19.63 6.83 -12.09
N GLU A 127 -19.45 8.12 -12.40
CA GLU A 127 -18.72 9.06 -11.54
C GLU A 127 -19.26 9.13 -10.11
N GLU A 128 -20.58 9.03 -9.92
CA GLU A 128 -21.20 8.99 -8.59
C GLU A 128 -20.79 7.74 -7.80
N GLU A 129 -20.78 6.57 -8.45
CA GLU A 129 -20.36 5.30 -7.84
C GLU A 129 -18.85 5.31 -7.51
N MET A 130 -18.03 5.91 -8.38
CA MET A 130 -16.60 6.12 -8.12
C MET A 130 -16.40 6.99 -6.87
N ALA A 131 -17.12 8.12 -6.79
CA ALA A 131 -17.04 9.01 -5.64
C ALA A 131 -17.50 8.30 -4.34
N GLU A 132 -18.59 7.56 -4.39
CA GLU A 132 -19.08 6.76 -3.26
C GLU A 132 -18.04 5.74 -2.79
N ARG A 133 -17.36 5.09 -3.73
CA ARG A 133 -16.33 4.09 -3.41
C ARG A 133 -15.12 4.70 -2.73
N VAL A 134 -14.60 5.80 -3.28
CA VAL A 134 -13.49 6.54 -2.69
C VAL A 134 -13.86 7.04 -1.28
N VAL A 135 -15.07 7.58 -1.10
CA VAL A 135 -15.55 8.02 0.22
C VAL A 135 -15.65 6.85 1.20
N ALA A 136 -16.13 5.69 0.76
CA ALA A 136 -16.26 4.50 1.61
C ALA A 136 -14.89 3.98 2.07
N ASP A 137 -13.91 3.90 1.17
CA ASP A 137 -12.56 3.44 1.51
C ASP A 137 -11.86 4.42 2.45
N VAL A 138 -11.99 5.73 2.20
CA VAL A 138 -11.47 6.77 3.08
C VAL A 138 -12.12 6.68 4.47
N ALA A 139 -13.44 6.46 4.55
CA ALA A 139 -14.13 6.30 5.82
C ALA A 139 -13.64 5.05 6.59
N ALA A 140 -13.40 3.94 5.88
CA ALA A 140 -12.93 2.70 6.48
C ALA A 140 -11.55 2.86 7.15
N VAL A 141 -10.62 3.56 6.50
CA VAL A 141 -9.27 3.77 7.06
C VAL A 141 -9.22 4.91 8.08
N THR A 142 -9.90 6.03 7.81
CA THR A 142 -9.82 7.22 8.68
C THR A 142 -10.52 7.05 10.02
N ALA A 143 -11.40 6.05 10.18
CA ALA A 143 -12.03 5.71 11.45
C ALA A 143 -11.03 5.37 12.57
N PHE A 144 -9.79 5.01 12.22
CA PHE A 144 -8.75 4.60 13.16
C PHE A 144 -7.48 5.47 13.09
N MET A 145 -7.54 6.60 12.38
CA MET A 145 -6.43 7.57 12.29
C MET A 145 -6.60 8.72 13.29
N ASP A 146 -5.58 9.56 13.42
CA ASP A 146 -5.71 10.82 14.16
C ASP A 146 -6.70 11.77 13.47
N ALA A 147 -7.30 12.67 14.25
CA ALA A 147 -8.38 13.53 13.77
C ALA A 147 -7.95 14.51 12.68
N GLU A 148 -6.69 14.95 12.68
CA GLU A 148 -6.18 15.91 11.69
C GLU A 148 -6.02 15.23 10.33
N THR A 149 -5.32 14.09 10.30
CA THR A 149 -5.15 13.28 9.08
C THR A 149 -6.49 12.79 8.55
N ALA A 150 -7.37 12.30 9.43
CA ALA A 150 -8.71 11.84 9.05
C ALA A 150 -9.53 12.95 8.39
N ALA A 151 -9.58 14.14 9.00
CA ALA A 151 -10.34 15.26 8.44
C ALA A 151 -9.77 15.73 7.09
N TRP A 152 -8.44 15.72 6.95
CA TRP A 152 -7.78 16.09 5.70
C TRP A 152 -8.10 15.11 4.56
N LEU A 153 -7.95 13.80 4.76
CA LEU A 153 -8.29 12.79 3.75
C LEU A 153 -9.77 12.81 3.38
N GLN A 154 -10.66 12.97 4.37
CA GLN A 154 -12.10 13.10 4.15
C GLN A 154 -12.51 14.39 3.42
N ALA A 155 -11.70 15.44 3.48
CA ALA A 155 -11.92 16.66 2.71
C ALA A 155 -11.49 16.46 1.24
N LEU A 156 -10.35 15.80 1.02
CA LEU A 156 -9.87 15.48 -0.34
C LEU A 156 -10.82 14.53 -1.08
N SER A 157 -11.35 13.52 -0.39
CA SER A 157 -12.26 12.53 -0.99
C SER A 157 -13.60 13.09 -1.45
N ARG A 158 -13.93 14.33 -1.07
CA ARG A 158 -15.18 15.04 -1.43
C ARG A 158 -14.97 16.16 -2.44
N LEU A 159 -13.75 16.31 -2.97
CA LEU A 159 -13.50 17.23 -4.07
C LEU A 159 -14.25 16.78 -5.33
N PRO A 160 -14.52 17.68 -6.28
CA PRO A 160 -15.14 17.29 -7.54
C PRO A 160 -14.19 16.40 -8.36
N ILE A 161 -14.77 15.37 -8.97
CA ILE A 161 -14.09 14.58 -10.00
C ILE A 161 -13.96 15.46 -11.25
N GLU A 162 -12.75 15.59 -11.77
CA GLU A 162 -12.45 16.30 -13.02
C GLU A 162 -11.47 15.50 -13.87
N GLN A 163 -11.56 15.65 -15.18
CA GLN A 163 -10.53 15.14 -16.10
C GLN A 163 -9.28 16.02 -16.03
N ARG A 164 -8.14 15.45 -15.65
CA ARG A 164 -6.86 16.15 -15.52
C ARG A 164 -5.75 15.37 -16.23
N PRO A 165 -4.69 16.05 -16.73
CA PRO A 165 -3.55 15.36 -17.32
C PRO A 165 -2.76 14.61 -16.24
N TYR A 166 -2.44 13.34 -16.52
CA TYR A 166 -1.64 12.48 -15.65
C TYR A 166 -0.55 11.77 -16.45
N ARG A 167 0.65 11.66 -15.88
CA ARG A 167 1.79 10.94 -16.47
C ARG A 167 2.09 9.70 -15.64
N THR A 168 1.89 8.52 -16.21
CA THR A 168 2.22 7.22 -15.60
C THR A 168 3.72 6.96 -15.48
N GLY A 169 4.56 7.76 -16.12
CA GLY A 169 6.00 7.65 -16.01
C GLY A 169 6.77 8.83 -16.61
N PRO A 170 8.09 8.93 -16.32
CA PRO A 170 8.89 10.11 -16.67
C PRO A 170 9.01 10.38 -18.17
N ARG A 171 8.82 9.34 -19.00
CA ARG A 171 8.83 9.42 -20.47
C ARG A 171 7.44 9.27 -21.10
N ALA A 172 6.41 9.01 -20.31
CA ALA A 172 5.05 8.87 -20.80
C ALA A 172 4.50 10.24 -21.25
N ARG A 173 3.59 10.22 -22.21
CA ARG A 173 2.82 11.42 -22.55
C ARG A 173 1.73 11.58 -21.50
N PRO A 174 1.38 12.82 -21.09
CA PRO A 174 0.21 13.03 -20.25
C PRO A 174 -1.05 12.56 -20.97
N GLU A 175 -1.88 11.81 -20.26
CA GLU A 175 -3.20 11.36 -20.70
C GLU A 175 -4.26 11.92 -19.76
N PRO A 176 -5.48 12.21 -20.25
CA PRO A 176 -6.56 12.66 -19.37
C PRO A 176 -7.06 11.50 -18.52
N VAL A 177 -7.11 11.69 -17.20
CA VAL A 177 -7.71 10.74 -16.24
C VAL A 177 -8.70 11.46 -15.35
N LEU A 178 -9.72 10.75 -14.86
CA LEU A 178 -10.58 11.25 -13.79
C LEU A 178 -9.79 11.33 -12.49
N SER A 179 -9.94 12.43 -11.75
CA SER A 179 -9.19 12.67 -10.52
C SER A 179 -9.93 13.62 -9.58
N LEU A 180 -9.57 13.62 -8.30
CA LEU A 180 -10.01 14.56 -7.27
C LEU A 180 -8.99 15.68 -7.02
N ILE A 181 -7.70 15.39 -7.20
CA ILE A 181 -6.59 16.35 -7.09
C ILE A 181 -5.70 16.31 -8.34
N PRO A 182 -4.98 17.39 -8.67
CA PRO A 182 -3.98 17.35 -9.75
C PRO A 182 -2.72 16.58 -9.35
N GLN A 183 -2.00 16.02 -10.34
CA GLN A 183 -0.81 15.20 -10.13
C GLN A 183 0.32 15.94 -9.39
N ASP A 184 0.53 17.22 -9.67
CA ASP A 184 1.58 18.03 -9.01
C ASP A 184 1.33 18.18 -7.50
N ARG A 185 0.07 18.36 -7.10
CA ARG A 185 -0.33 18.38 -5.70
C ARG A 185 -0.10 17.02 -5.03
N MET A 186 -0.44 15.92 -5.71
CA MET A 186 -0.17 14.58 -5.20
C MET A 186 1.34 14.39 -4.96
N GLU A 187 2.18 14.73 -5.94
CA GLU A 187 3.64 14.61 -5.84
C GLU A 187 4.23 15.46 -4.70
N GLU A 188 3.70 16.67 -4.47
CA GLU A 188 4.10 17.51 -3.34
C GLU A 188 3.73 16.88 -2.00
N GLU A 189 2.49 16.39 -1.86
CA GLU A 189 1.99 15.82 -0.60
C GLU A 189 2.64 14.45 -0.29
N LEU A 190 2.96 13.65 -1.32
CA LEU A 190 3.64 12.35 -1.15
C LEU A 190 5.00 12.49 -0.45
N GLN A 191 5.68 13.63 -0.58
CA GLN A 191 6.95 13.88 0.12
C GLN A 191 6.85 13.77 1.64
N ARG A 192 5.64 13.94 2.20
CA ARG A 192 5.35 13.81 3.63
C ARG A 192 5.27 12.36 4.10
N PHE A 193 4.93 11.44 3.20
CA PHE A 193 4.60 10.04 3.49
C PHE A 193 5.62 9.04 2.92
N GLU A 194 6.48 9.51 2.01
CA GLU A 194 7.56 8.72 1.42
C GLU A 194 8.90 8.96 2.10
N ARG A 195 9.68 7.89 2.24
CA ARG A 195 11.05 7.93 2.74
C ARG A 195 11.99 8.39 1.64
N GLN A 196 12.33 9.68 1.67
CA GLN A 196 13.21 10.36 0.71
C GLN A 196 14.60 9.70 0.49
N HIS A 197 15.06 8.89 1.45
CA HIS A 197 16.35 8.19 1.41
C HIS A 197 16.19 6.71 1.79
N ALA A 198 15.12 6.07 1.31
CA ALA A 198 14.97 4.61 1.46
C ALA A 198 16.08 3.89 0.68
N GLU A 199 17.10 3.41 1.39
CA GLU A 199 18.15 2.58 0.81
C GLU A 199 17.54 1.29 0.24
N PRO A 200 17.88 0.93 -1.02
CA PRO A 200 17.45 -0.34 -1.59
C PRO A 200 18.08 -1.50 -0.83
N PHE A 201 17.40 -2.63 -0.82
CA PHE A 201 17.93 -3.88 -0.31
C PHE A 201 17.67 -5.01 -1.31
N PRO A 202 18.59 -5.97 -1.41
CA PRO A 202 18.41 -7.11 -2.29
C PRO A 202 17.27 -8.01 -1.78
N VAL A 203 16.55 -8.59 -2.71
CA VAL A 203 15.54 -9.63 -2.44
C VAL A 203 15.88 -10.84 -3.30
N LYS A 204 16.03 -12.00 -2.68
CA LYS A 204 16.23 -13.24 -3.44
C LYS A 204 14.89 -13.66 -4.00
N ALA A 205 14.78 -13.75 -5.32
CA ALA A 205 13.56 -14.15 -5.99
C ALA A 205 13.19 -15.59 -5.64
N ARG A 206 11.90 -15.91 -5.65
CA ARG A 206 11.37 -17.22 -5.25
C ARG A 206 12.02 -18.41 -5.98
N TRP A 207 12.41 -18.24 -7.24
CA TRP A 207 13.06 -19.30 -8.03
C TRP A 207 14.56 -19.47 -7.74
N ASP A 208 15.19 -18.53 -7.03
CA ASP A 208 16.60 -18.61 -6.63
C ASP A 208 16.79 -19.30 -5.28
N ILE A 209 15.72 -19.47 -4.51
CA ILE A 209 15.69 -20.10 -3.19
C ILE A 209 15.01 -21.46 -3.30
N GLY A 210 15.79 -22.42 -3.79
CA GLY A 210 15.27 -23.73 -4.16
C GLY A 210 16.33 -24.72 -4.66
N GLU A 211 17.42 -24.87 -3.91
CA GLU A 211 18.15 -26.15 -3.74
C GLU A 211 18.24 -26.49 -2.24
#